data_AF-A0A645JSD2-F1
#
_entry.id   AF-A0A645JSD2-F1
#
_cell.length_a   1.000
_cell.length_b   1.000
_cell.length_c   1.000
_cell.angle_alpha   90.00
_cell.angle_beta   90.00
_cell.angle_gamma   90.00
#
_symmetry.space_group_name_H-M   'P 1'
#
loop_
_entity.id
_entity.type
_entity.pdbx_description
1 polymer ?
#
loop_
_entity_poly.entity_id
_entity_poly.type
_entity_poly.pdbx_seq_one_letter_code
_entity_poly.pdbx_strand_id
1 'polypeptide(L)'
;MRTIEEGEAPDIIYGETAIVDENGTFLHMRRLHAPEKLTWKSFRQGMLVCHQAFIVKRELFEPYDLSYRFSSDFDWCIRMMKKSKNLHNTHLTLINYLHEGMTTVNRKASLKERYRIMAHYYGQISTFLHHIWFAIRAILK
;
A
#
# COMPACT_ATOMS: atom_id res chain seq x y z
N MET A 1 22.32 -8.75 0.81
CA MET A 1 21.70 -7.48 0.41
C MET A 1 22.03 -7.27 -1.06
N ARG A 2 21.04 -7.30 -1.97
CA ARG A 2 21.29 -6.98 -3.38
C ARG A 2 21.43 -5.46 -3.45
N THR A 3 22.63 -4.98 -3.73
CA THR A 3 22.90 -3.56 -3.93
C THR A 3 22.22 -3.11 -5.22
N ILE A 4 21.53 -1.97 -5.19
CA ILE A 4 20.99 -1.35 -6.41
C ILE A 4 22.20 -0.80 -7.17
N GLU A 5 22.41 -1.23 -8.41
CA GLU A 5 23.54 -0.77 -9.23
C GLU A 5 23.39 0.72 -9.60
N GLU A 6 24.51 1.47 -9.55
CA GLU A 6 24.56 2.87 -9.96
C GLU A 6 24.35 2.98 -11.48
N GLY A 7 23.18 3.47 -11.90
CA GLY A 7 22.81 3.64 -13.31
C GLY A 7 21.34 3.34 -13.62
N GLU A 8 20.70 2.49 -12.79
CA GLU A 8 19.29 2.10 -12.94
C GLU A 8 18.52 2.23 -11.61
N ALA A 9 18.77 3.30 -10.85
CA ALA A 9 18.10 3.52 -9.58
C ALA A 9 16.57 3.47 -9.75
N PRO A 10 15.86 2.61 -9.00
CA PRO A 10 14.44 2.40 -9.18
C PRO A 10 13.66 3.67 -8.85
N ASP A 11 12.58 3.89 -9.59
CA ASP A 11 11.67 5.02 -9.34
C ASP A 11 10.93 4.84 -8.03
N ILE A 12 10.70 3.59 -7.62
CA ILE A 12 10.07 3.23 -6.35
C ILE A 12 10.78 2.02 -5.75
N ILE A 13 11.16 2.12 -4.48
CA ILE A 13 11.54 0.95 -3.67
C ILE A 13 10.44 0.64 -2.68
N TYR A 14 10.23 -0.66 -2.42
CA TYR A 14 9.22 -1.08 -1.47
C TYR A 14 9.65 -2.33 -0.70
N GLY A 15 8.95 -2.63 0.39
CA GLY A 15 9.23 -3.80 1.20
C GLY A 15 8.16 -4.09 2.23
N GLU A 16 8.53 -4.94 3.17
CA GLU A 16 7.65 -5.45 4.20
C GLU A 16 7.40 -4.44 5.32
N THR A 17 6.32 -4.65 6.06
CA THR A 17 5.95 -3.88 7.24
C THR A 17 5.77 -4.82 8.42
N ALA A 18 6.55 -4.63 9.48
CA ALA A 18 6.34 -5.28 10.77
C ALA A 18 5.36 -4.45 11.61
N ILE A 19 4.51 -5.13 12.37
CA ILE A 19 3.63 -4.52 13.36
C ILE A 19 4.31 -4.62 14.72
N VAL A 20 4.37 -3.49 15.43
CA VAL A 20 5.04 -3.38 16.74
C VAL A 20 4.10 -2.79 17.80
N ASP A 21 4.43 -3.03 19.06
CA ASP A 21 3.80 -2.35 20.21
C ASP A 21 4.39 -0.95 20.45
N GLU A 22 3.89 -0.26 21.49
CA GLU A 22 4.34 1.07 21.90
C GLU A 22 5.82 1.14 22.33
N ASN A 23 6.40 0.01 22.73
CA ASN A 23 7.81 -0.13 23.09
C ASN A 23 8.68 -0.47 21.87
N GLY A 24 8.09 -0.62 20.68
CA GLY A 24 8.78 -1.02 19.45
C GLY A 24 9.05 -2.53 19.37
N THR A 25 8.47 -3.33 20.26
CA THR A 25 8.61 -4.78 20.26
C THR A 25 7.85 -5.37 19.08
N PHE A 26 8.48 -6.27 18.33
CA PHE A 26 7.83 -7.00 17.24
C PHE A 26 6.63 -7.81 17.74
N LEU A 27 5.48 -7.61 17.11
CA LEU A 27 4.27 -8.40 17.37
C LEU A 27 4.06 -9.44 16.27
N HIS A 28 3.94 -9.00 15.02
CA HIS A 28 3.76 -9.86 13.85
C HIS A 28 3.99 -9.07 12.56
N MET A 29 4.11 -9.74 11.41
CA MET A 29 4.13 -9.05 10.12
C MET A 29 2.75 -8.50 9.75
N ARG A 30 2.70 -7.45 8.92
CA ARG A 30 1.42 -6.95 8.38
C ARG A 30 0.73 -8.04 7.57
N ARG A 31 -0.60 -8.14 7.70
CA ARG A 31 -1.43 -9.18 7.05
C ARG A 31 -1.23 -9.30 5.53
N LEU A 32 -1.00 -8.18 4.85
CA LEU A 32 -0.72 -8.14 3.42
C LEU A 32 0.78 -7.93 3.21
N HIS A 33 1.40 -8.84 2.47
CA HIS A 33 2.84 -8.86 2.19
C HIS A 33 3.18 -8.16 0.89
N ALA A 34 4.42 -7.68 0.81
CA ALA A 34 4.97 -7.07 -0.38
C ALA A 34 5.17 -8.16 -1.46
N PRO A 35 4.52 -8.04 -2.63
CA PRO A 35 4.68 -9.05 -3.67
C PRO A 35 6.05 -8.95 -4.35
N GLU A 36 6.55 -10.06 -4.89
CA GLU A 36 7.76 -10.07 -5.73
C GLU A 36 7.70 -9.06 -6.88
N LYS A 37 6.51 -8.90 -7.48
CA LYS A 37 6.25 -7.89 -8.51
C LYS A 37 5.06 -7.04 -8.13
N LEU A 38 5.32 -5.80 -7.72
CA LEU A 38 4.30 -4.80 -7.47
C LEU A 38 4.04 -3.98 -8.74
N THR A 39 2.75 -3.75 -9.01
CA THR A 39 2.29 -2.82 -10.05
C THR A 39 1.07 -2.08 -9.53
N TRP A 40 0.69 -0.98 -10.18
CA TRP A 40 -0.56 -0.28 -9.86
C TRP A 40 -1.80 -1.20 -9.97
N LYS A 41 -1.74 -2.25 -10.80
CA LYS A 41 -2.82 -3.24 -10.94
C LYS A 41 -2.92 -4.18 -9.72
N SER A 42 -1.83 -4.38 -8.99
CA SER A 42 -1.77 -5.25 -7.81
C SER A 42 -2.62 -4.69 -6.66
N PHE A 43 -2.81 -3.37 -6.61
CA PHE A 43 -3.67 -2.71 -5.62
C PHE A 43 -5.17 -3.04 -5.74
N ARG A 44 -5.58 -3.73 -6.82
CA ARG A 44 -6.91 -4.40 -6.88
C ARG A 44 -7.12 -5.40 -5.75
N GLN A 45 -6.06 -5.96 -5.18
CA GLN A 45 -6.11 -6.90 -4.05
C GLN A 45 -6.03 -6.21 -2.67
N GLY A 46 -6.11 -4.88 -2.67
CA GLY A 46 -5.96 -4.03 -1.50
C GLY A 46 -4.56 -3.41 -1.42
N MET A 47 -4.28 -2.72 -0.33
CA MET A 47 -3.01 -2.03 -0.11
C MET A 47 -1.93 -3.06 0.25
N LEU A 48 -1.36 -3.73 -0.76
CA LEU A 48 -0.38 -4.83 -0.60
C LEU A 48 0.95 -4.35 -0.02
N VAL A 49 1.29 -3.08 -0.20
CA VAL A 49 2.43 -2.42 0.42
C VAL A 49 1.93 -1.19 1.16
N CYS A 50 2.33 -1.04 2.42
CA CYS A 50 2.02 0.14 3.23
C CYS A 50 2.69 1.37 2.60
N HIS A 51 2.04 2.53 2.63
CA HIS A 51 2.62 3.75 2.03
C HIS A 51 3.94 4.15 2.71
N GLN A 52 4.10 3.82 4.00
CA GLN A 52 5.37 4.07 4.72
C GLN A 52 6.49 3.17 4.20
N ALA A 53 6.18 1.95 3.75
CA ALA A 53 7.13 0.99 3.20
C ALA A 53 7.23 1.10 1.67
N PHE A 54 6.86 2.26 1.13
CA PHE A 54 6.81 2.58 -0.29
C PHE A 54 7.49 3.94 -0.50
N ILE A 55 8.76 3.90 -0.93
CA ILE A 55 9.61 5.09 -1.03
C ILE A 55 9.72 5.45 -2.51
N VAL A 56 9.35 6.68 -2.83
CA VAL A 56 9.27 7.19 -4.20
C VAL A 56 10.44 8.12 -4.48
N LYS A 57 11.05 7.98 -5.65
CA LYS A 57 12.10 8.89 -6.13
C LYS A 57 11.54 10.31 -6.22
N ARG A 58 12.29 11.28 -5.71
CA ARG A 58 11.85 12.68 -5.54
C ARG A 58 11.28 13.30 -6.82
N GLU A 59 11.88 13.04 -7.97
CA GLU A 59 11.42 13.59 -9.27
C GLU A 59 10.05 13.06 -9.72
N LEU A 60 9.61 11.92 -9.19
CA LEU A 60 8.31 11.32 -9.51
C LEU A 60 7.17 11.87 -8.64
N PHE A 61 7.52 12.37 -7.46
CA PHE A 61 6.61 12.74 -6.40
C PHE A 61 5.51 13.72 -6.87
N GLU A 62 4.29 13.47 -6.43
CA GLU A 62 3.19 14.42 -6.47
C GLU A 62 2.56 14.53 -5.08
N PRO A 63 1.95 15.67 -4.73
CA PRO A 63 1.18 15.78 -3.49
C PRO A 63 0.01 14.79 -3.41
N TYR A 64 -0.40 14.47 -2.19
CA TYR A 64 -1.63 13.74 -1.92
C TYR A 64 -2.87 14.49 -2.43
N ASP A 65 -3.87 13.75 -2.89
CA ASP A 65 -5.20 14.31 -3.13
C ASP A 65 -5.92 14.49 -1.78
N LEU A 66 -6.06 15.74 -1.38
CA LEU A 66 -6.65 16.13 -0.09
C LEU A 66 -8.19 16.09 -0.10
N SER A 67 -8.82 15.77 -1.24
CA SER A 67 -10.27 15.51 -1.27
C SER A 67 -10.65 14.23 -0.53
N TYR A 68 -9.71 13.27 -0.43
CA TYR A 68 -9.81 12.12 0.47
C TYR A 68 -9.28 12.50 1.86
N ARG A 69 -9.98 12.10 2.91
CA ARG A 69 -9.59 12.41 4.30
C ARG A 69 -8.83 11.27 4.95
N PHE A 70 -9.03 10.04 4.49
CA PHE A 70 -8.50 8.84 5.15
C PHE A 70 -7.76 7.88 4.21
N SER A 71 -7.81 8.10 2.90
CA SER A 71 -7.30 7.15 1.90
C SER A 71 -6.49 7.80 0.78
N SER A 72 -6.02 9.03 0.98
CA SER A 72 -5.18 9.73 -0.02
C SER A 72 -3.88 8.97 -0.30
N ASP A 73 -3.37 8.24 0.69
CA ASP A 73 -2.19 7.38 0.56
C ASP A 73 -2.41 6.24 -0.44
N PHE A 74 -3.61 5.64 -0.45
CA PHE A 74 -3.99 4.57 -1.36
C PHE A 74 -4.05 5.05 -2.81
N ASP A 75 -4.70 6.19 -3.06
CA ASP A 75 -4.71 6.85 -4.38
C ASP A 75 -3.28 7.20 -4.83
N TRP A 76 -2.52 7.81 -3.94
CA TRP A 76 -1.18 8.29 -4.24
C TRP A 76 -0.23 7.16 -4.63
N CYS A 77 -0.25 6.03 -3.92
CA CYS A 77 0.53 4.86 -4.34
C CYS A 77 0.17 4.42 -5.77
N ILE A 78 -1.12 4.40 -6.13
CA ILE A 78 -1.56 4.06 -7.49
C ILE A 78 -1.02 5.06 -8.52
N ARG A 79 -1.15 6.37 -8.25
CA ARG A 79 -0.64 7.42 -9.15
C ARG A 79 0.87 7.33 -9.35
N MET A 80 1.63 7.18 -8.26
CA MET A 80 3.09 7.06 -8.33
C MET A 80 3.49 5.81 -9.12
N MET A 81 2.86 4.66 -8.87
CA MET A 81 3.12 3.44 -9.64
C MET A 81 2.75 3.54 -11.13
N LYS A 82 1.78 4.39 -11.50
CA LYS A 82 1.42 4.61 -12.91
C LYS A 82 2.45 5.49 -13.63
N LYS A 83 3.19 6.33 -12.91
CA LYS A 83 4.24 7.21 -13.47
C LYS A 83 5.62 6.55 -13.47
N SER A 84 5.87 5.60 -12.58
CA SER A 84 7.15 4.89 -12.47
C SER A 84 7.39 3.93 -13.63
N LYS A 85 8.64 3.81 -14.07
CA LYS A 85 9.09 2.83 -15.07
C LYS A 85 9.54 1.52 -14.43
N ASN A 86 10.18 1.60 -13.26
CA ASN A 86 10.69 0.45 -12.53
C ASN A 86 10.39 0.55 -11.03
N LEU A 87 10.07 -0.62 -10.44
CA LEU A 87 9.83 -0.76 -9.01
C LEU A 87 10.68 -1.91 -8.50
N HIS A 88 11.26 -1.75 -7.32
CA HIS A 88 12.16 -2.73 -6.72
C HIS A 88 11.64 -3.19 -5.36
N ASN A 89 11.37 -4.49 -5.24
CA ASN A 89 11.19 -5.11 -3.93
C ASN A 89 12.56 -5.25 -3.28
N THR A 90 12.72 -4.66 -2.09
CA THR A 90 13.95 -4.74 -1.30
C THR A 90 14.17 -6.11 -0.65
N HIS A 91 13.09 -6.90 -0.50
CA HIS A 91 13.05 -8.13 0.31
C HIS A 91 13.44 -7.90 1.78
N LEU A 92 13.26 -6.67 2.27
CA LEU A 92 13.53 -6.26 3.64
C LEU A 92 12.25 -5.81 4.33
N THR A 93 12.28 -5.84 5.67
CA THR A 93 11.32 -5.07 6.48
C THR A 93 11.78 -3.63 6.52
N LEU A 94 11.01 -2.73 5.91
CA LEU A 94 11.37 -1.32 5.83
C LEU A 94 10.78 -0.49 6.96
N ILE A 95 9.64 -0.93 7.53
CA ILE A 95 8.86 -0.14 8.48
C ILE A 95 8.37 -1.00 9.64
N ASN A 96 8.49 -0.43 10.84
CA ASN A 96 7.77 -0.84 12.04
C ASN A 96 6.53 0.06 12.21
N TYR A 97 5.34 -0.54 12.22
CA TYR A 97 4.06 0.15 12.29
C TYR A 97 3.37 -0.16 13.63
N LEU A 98 2.96 0.88 14.35
CA LEU A 98 2.31 0.73 15.65
C LEU A 98 0.92 0.07 15.51
N HIS A 99 0.66 -0.96 16.32
CA HIS A 99 -0.60 -1.73 16.26
C HIS A 99 -1.86 -0.86 16.52
N GLU A 100 -1.77 0.16 17.38
CA GLU A 100 -2.91 0.99 17.80
C GLU A 100 -2.97 2.35 17.11
N GLY A 101 -3.37 2.37 15.83
CA GLY A 101 -3.47 3.60 15.02
C GLY A 101 -4.88 4.19 14.86
N MET A 102 -4.92 5.47 14.45
CA MET A 102 -6.13 6.26 14.11
C MET A 102 -7.12 5.58 13.14
N THR A 103 -6.64 4.67 12.28
CA THR A 103 -7.42 3.98 11.25
C THR A 103 -8.58 3.15 11.83
N THR A 104 -8.48 2.73 13.09
CA THR A 104 -9.50 1.92 13.76
C THR A 104 -10.78 2.73 14.01
N VAL A 105 -10.66 4.02 14.31
CA VAL A 105 -11.78 4.92 14.63
C VAL A 105 -12.59 5.27 13.37
N ASN A 106 -11.92 5.54 12.25
CA ASN A 106 -12.55 6.01 11.01
C ASN A 106 -12.64 4.92 9.92
N ARG A 107 -12.58 3.64 10.31
CA ARG A 107 -12.48 2.50 9.39
C ARG A 107 -13.57 2.48 8.31
N LYS A 108 -14.83 2.76 8.66
CA LYS A 108 -15.94 2.77 7.69
C LYS A 108 -15.79 3.88 6.63
N ALA A 109 -15.35 5.08 7.03
CA ALA A 109 -15.16 6.19 6.11
C ALA A 109 -13.97 5.92 5.17
N SER A 110 -12.84 5.42 5.70
CA SER A 110 -11.69 4.99 4.90
C SER A 110 -12.07 3.91 3.89
N LEU A 111 -12.85 2.89 4.28
CA LEU A 111 -13.29 1.85 3.35
C LEU A 111 -14.17 2.39 2.21
N LYS A 112 -15.05 3.38 2.48
CA LYS A 112 -15.85 4.03 1.43
C LYS A 112 -14.98 4.79 0.43
N GLU A 113 -13.99 5.53 0.92
CA GLU A 113 -13.02 6.23 0.05
C GLU A 113 -12.20 5.24 -0.78
N ARG A 114 -11.68 4.18 -0.16
CA ARG A 114 -10.96 3.10 -0.87
C ARG A 114 -11.81 2.46 -1.97
N TYR A 115 -13.10 2.20 -1.70
CA TYR A 115 -14.00 1.69 -2.73
C TYR A 115 -14.11 2.67 -3.90
N ARG A 116 -14.31 3.96 -3.64
CA ARG A 116 -14.40 5.00 -4.70
C ARG A 116 -13.12 5.06 -5.53
N ILE A 117 -11.95 5.07 -4.88
CA ILE A 117 -10.65 5.08 -5.54
C ILE A 117 -10.49 3.82 -6.40
N MET A 118 -10.77 2.64 -5.86
CA MET A 118 -10.69 1.39 -6.61
C MET A 118 -11.65 1.37 -7.81
N ALA A 119 -12.87 1.86 -7.62
CA ALA A 119 -13.86 1.91 -8.70
C ALA A 119 -13.44 2.86 -9.83
N HIS A 120 -12.76 3.96 -9.50
CA HIS A 120 -12.17 4.87 -10.48
C HIS A 120 -11.05 4.20 -11.30
N TYR A 121 -10.11 3.51 -10.64
CA TYR A 121 -8.95 2.93 -11.34
C TYR A 121 -9.19 1.57 -11.99
N TYR A 122 -10.14 0.78 -11.48
CA TYR A 122 -10.33 -0.63 -11.83
C TYR A 122 -11.73 -0.98 -12.31
N GLY A 123 -12.66 -0.03 -12.26
CA GLY A 123 -14.06 -0.20 -12.65
C GLY A 123 -14.94 -0.73 -11.52
N GLN A 124 -16.23 -0.42 -11.59
CA GLN A 124 -17.24 -0.72 -10.57
C GLN A 124 -17.39 -2.23 -10.33
N ILE A 125 -17.57 -3.01 -11.41
CA ILE A 125 -17.78 -4.46 -11.33
C ILE A 125 -16.58 -5.16 -10.69
N SER A 126 -15.36 -4.84 -11.16
CA SER A 126 -14.14 -5.40 -10.61
C SER A 126 -14.01 -5.07 -9.12
N THR A 127 -14.26 -3.80 -8.76
CA THR A 127 -14.15 -3.32 -7.38
C THR A 127 -15.14 -4.03 -6.46
N PHE A 128 -16.39 -4.19 -6.90
CA PHE A 128 -17.42 -4.90 -6.15
C PHE A 128 -17.01 -6.36 -5.85
N LEU A 129 -16.60 -7.11 -6.87
CA LEU A 129 -16.16 -8.50 -6.71
C LEU A 129 -14.96 -8.63 -5.77
N HIS A 130 -13.98 -7.73 -5.87
CA HIS A 130 -12.83 -7.73 -4.96
C HIS A 130 -13.23 -7.39 -3.52
N HIS A 131 -14.23 -6.52 -3.30
CA HIS A 131 -14.71 -6.22 -1.95
C HIS A 131 -15.48 -7.38 -1.33
N ILE A 132 -16.24 -8.14 -2.13
CA ILE A 132 -16.82 -9.43 -1.68
C ILE A 132 -15.69 -10.37 -1.26
N TRP A 133 -14.67 -10.53 -2.09
CA TRP A 133 -13.49 -11.34 -1.77
C TRP A 133 -12.78 -10.87 -0.49
N PHE A 134 -12.66 -9.56 -0.27
CA PHE A 134 -12.04 -9.02 0.94
C PHE A 134 -12.85 -9.33 2.20
N ALA A 135 -14.18 -9.33 2.11
CA ALA A 135 -15.06 -9.73 3.20
C ALA A 135 -14.89 -11.22 3.52
N ILE A 136 -14.90 -12.08 2.49
CA ILE A 136 -14.66 -13.53 2.64
C ILE A 136 -13.29 -13.78 3.29
N ARG A 137 -12.24 -13.17 2.74
CA ARG A 137 -10.85 -13.27 3.24
C ARG A 137 -10.69 -12.79 4.68
N ALA A 138 -11.55 -11.88 5.15
CA ALA A 138 -11.53 -11.38 6.52
C ALA A 138 -12.25 -12.30 7.52
N ILE A 139 -13.09 -13.24 7.05
CA ILE A 139 -13.81 -14.21 7.88
C ILE A 139 -13.02 -15.52 7.97
N LEU A 140 -12.39 -15.95 6.87
CA LEU A 140 -11.67 -17.22 6.78
C LEU A 140 -10.28 -17.22 7.45
N LYS A 141 -9.83 -16.09 7.99
CA LYS A 141 -8.46 -15.89 8.47
C LYS A 141 -8.47 -15.07 9.75
#